data_AF-A0A812C2Y3-F1
#
_entry.id   AF-A0A812C2Y3-F1
#
_cell.length_a   1.000
_cell.length_b   1.000
_cell.length_c   1.000
_cell.angle_alpha   90.00
_cell.angle_beta   90.00
_cell.angle_gamma   90.00
#
_symmetry.space_group_name_H-M   'P 1'
#
loop_
_entity.id
_entity.type
_entity.pdbx_description
1 polymer ?
#
loop_
_entity_poly.entity_id
_entity_poly.type
_entity_poly.pdbx_seq_one_letter_code
_entity_poly.pdbx_strand_id
1 'polypeptide(L)'
;MRTQMFTQQNGDRPSVANIAILLTDGVSNVNAFDTIPEAEKVRADNIHIYGIGIGLADTKELSQIASLPISENMFVVKTFDELSVLKEKVFEQFCPGGFEQTSRAIVTRPPITVAPTARGGCANAESDIIFILDSSTSVSAPNFKKMLDFIVDFVSAADIDSGSVRIGAVLYSTDVEIQFHLNKYSTKQEVIDAVREIPYVYGSTNTYGGLNVMRTQMFTQQNGDRPSVANIAILLTDGVSNVNAFDTIPEAEKVRADNIHIYGIGIGLADTKELSQIASLPISENMFVVKTFDELSVLKEKVFEQFCPGGFEQTSRAIVTRPPITVAPTARDSGNVRIGAVLYSTDVEIQFHLNEHSTKQEVIDAVREIPYVYGSTNTYGGLNVMRTQMFTQQNGDRPSVANIAILLTDGVSNVNAFDTIPEAEKVRADNIHIYGIGIGLADTKELSQIASPPISENMFVVKTFDELSVLKEKVFEQFCPGRYEHV
;
A
#
# COMPACT_ATOMS: atom_id res chain seq x y z
N MET A 1 -5.13 28.05 -8.99
CA MET A 1 -6.56 27.96 -9.37
C MET A 1 -7.49 28.20 -8.18
N ARG A 2 -7.36 27.45 -7.08
CA ARG A 2 -8.22 27.54 -5.87
C ARG A 2 -8.28 28.92 -5.22
N THR A 3 -7.12 29.55 -5.02
CA THR A 3 -7.00 30.78 -4.20
C THR A 3 -7.33 32.06 -4.95
N GLN A 4 -7.41 32.02 -6.28
CA GLN A 4 -7.53 33.22 -7.11
C GLN A 4 -8.55 33.12 -8.24
N MET A 5 -8.96 31.94 -8.71
CA MET A 5 -9.94 31.82 -9.80
C MET A 5 -11.32 31.41 -9.28
N PHE A 6 -11.38 30.33 -8.49
CA PHE A 6 -12.63 29.81 -7.94
C PHE A 6 -12.92 30.40 -6.56
N THR A 7 -13.20 31.71 -6.53
CA THR A 7 -13.62 32.42 -5.31
C THR A 7 -14.89 33.22 -5.58
N GLN A 8 -15.75 33.40 -4.57
CA GLN A 8 -17.00 34.15 -4.75
C GLN A 8 -16.76 35.61 -5.18
N GLN A 9 -15.66 36.21 -4.72
CA GLN A 9 -15.24 37.55 -5.13
C GLN A 9 -14.93 37.61 -6.63
N ASN A 10 -14.48 36.50 -7.21
CA ASN A 10 -14.12 36.37 -8.62
C ASN A 10 -15.20 35.65 -9.46
N GLY A 11 -16.43 35.58 -8.95
CA GLY A 11 -17.60 35.14 -9.69
C GLY A 11 -17.94 33.65 -9.57
N ASP A 12 -17.25 32.91 -8.69
CA ASP A 12 -17.63 31.54 -8.35
C ASP A 12 -19.02 31.49 -7.71
N ARG A 13 -19.80 30.48 -8.09
CA ARG A 13 -21.17 30.26 -7.64
C ARG A 13 -21.25 28.88 -7.01
N PRO A 14 -21.53 28.77 -5.69
CA PRO A 14 -21.52 27.49 -4.96
C PRO A 14 -22.43 26.38 -5.53
N SER A 15 -23.39 26.73 -6.38
CA SER A 15 -24.33 25.79 -7.01
C SER A 15 -23.96 25.42 -8.45
N VAL A 16 -22.79 25.82 -8.95
CA VAL A 16 -22.33 25.56 -10.32
C VAL A 16 -21.04 24.75 -10.25
N ALA A 17 -20.90 23.74 -11.11
CA ALA A 17 -19.70 22.93 -11.16
C ALA A 17 -18.49 23.76 -11.59
N ASN A 18 -17.37 23.61 -10.87
CA ASN A 18 -16.12 24.28 -11.18
C ASN A 18 -15.24 23.36 -12.02
N ILE A 19 -14.85 23.85 -13.20
CA ILE A 19 -14.11 23.06 -14.20
C ILE A 19 -12.85 23.83 -14.60
N ALA A 20 -11.71 23.15 -14.57
CA ALA A 20 -10.43 23.64 -15.05
C ALA A 20 -9.95 22.80 -16.25
N ILE A 21 -9.52 23.45 -17.32
CA ILE A 21 -8.89 22.79 -18.46
C ILE A 21 -7.41 23.20 -18.48
N LEU A 22 -6.54 22.23 -18.29
CA LEU A 22 -5.08 22.41 -18.30
C LEU A 22 -4.54 21.95 -19.66
N LEU A 23 -3.91 22.86 -20.40
CA LEU A 23 -3.24 22.56 -21.67
C LEU A 23 -1.73 22.70 -21.49
N THR A 24 -0.96 21.69 -21.91
CA THR A 24 0.51 21.71 -21.83
C THR A 24 1.16 20.99 -23.01
N ASP A 25 2.30 21.49 -23.48
CA ASP A 25 3.20 20.83 -24.43
C ASP A 25 4.54 20.42 -23.80
N GLY A 26 4.66 20.58 -22.47
CA GLY A 26 5.86 20.35 -21.67
C GLY A 26 5.59 19.59 -20.37
N VAL A 27 6.66 19.02 -19.80
CA VAL A 27 6.69 18.50 -18.42
C VAL A 27 7.04 19.67 -17.49
N SER A 28 6.44 19.73 -16.30
CA SER A 28 6.76 20.80 -15.35
C SER A 28 8.25 20.75 -14.99
N ASN A 29 8.92 21.89 -15.13
CA ASN A 29 10.37 22.03 -14.92
C ASN A 29 10.72 23.00 -13.78
N VAL A 30 9.71 23.65 -13.20
CA VAL A 30 9.81 24.52 -12.03
C VAL A 30 8.78 24.03 -11.01
N ASN A 31 9.25 23.65 -9.82
CA ASN A 31 8.42 23.11 -8.73
C ASN A 31 7.60 21.86 -9.11
N ALA A 32 8.15 20.97 -9.93
CA ALA A 32 7.49 19.75 -10.40
C ALA A 32 6.98 18.83 -9.27
N PHE A 33 7.63 18.86 -8.09
CA PHE A 33 7.24 18.12 -6.90
C PHE A 33 5.99 18.69 -6.20
N ASP A 34 5.63 19.95 -6.47
CA ASP A 34 4.43 20.59 -5.92
C ASP A 34 3.20 20.43 -6.84
N THR A 35 3.42 20.07 -8.11
CA THR A 35 2.34 20.01 -9.11
C THR A 35 1.27 18.98 -8.74
N ILE A 36 1.67 17.78 -8.30
CA ILE A 36 0.74 16.69 -7.96
C ILE A 36 0.00 16.99 -6.64
N PRO A 37 0.67 17.36 -5.52
CA PRO A 37 -0.01 17.77 -4.30
C PRO A 37 -0.96 18.96 -4.50
N GLU A 38 -0.62 19.91 -5.38
CA GLU A 38 -1.49 21.04 -5.67
C GLU A 38 -2.69 20.63 -6.55
N ALA A 39 -2.53 19.68 -7.47
CA ALA A 39 -3.63 19.11 -8.23
C ALA A 39 -4.61 18.32 -7.33
N GLU A 40 -4.12 17.55 -6.36
CA GLU A 40 -4.95 16.85 -5.36
C GLU A 40 -5.80 17.83 -4.56
N LYS A 41 -5.17 18.90 -4.11
CA LYS A 41 -5.79 20.04 -3.44
C LYS A 41 -6.88 20.70 -4.27
N VAL A 42 -6.66 20.88 -5.58
CA VAL A 42 -7.66 21.45 -6.51
C VAL A 42 -8.85 20.51 -6.64
N ARG A 43 -8.62 19.20 -6.79
CA ARG A 43 -9.68 18.19 -6.86
C ARG A 43 -10.47 18.10 -5.55
N ALA A 44 -9.80 18.20 -4.40
CA ALA A 44 -10.44 18.20 -3.08
C ALA A 44 -11.40 19.40 -2.87
N ASP A 45 -11.16 20.51 -3.55
CA ASP A 45 -12.07 21.68 -3.59
C ASP A 45 -13.22 21.51 -4.60
N ASN A 46 -13.45 20.29 -5.10
CA ASN A 46 -14.49 19.96 -6.07
C ASN A 46 -14.35 20.73 -7.40
N ILE A 47 -13.10 21.05 -7.78
CA ILE A 47 -12.76 21.61 -9.08
C ILE A 47 -12.30 20.44 -9.96
N HIS A 48 -13.04 20.17 -11.03
CA HIS A 48 -12.76 19.07 -11.94
C HIS A 48 -11.71 19.49 -12.99
N ILE A 49 -10.65 18.70 -13.15
CA ILE A 49 -9.52 19.05 -14.02
C ILE A 49 -9.48 18.14 -15.26
N TYR A 50 -9.53 18.75 -16.44
CA TYR A 50 -9.23 18.08 -17.71
C TYR A 50 -7.79 18.39 -18.14
N GLY A 51 -6.98 17.36 -18.37
CA GLY A 51 -5.59 17.50 -18.80
C GLY A 51 -5.42 17.26 -20.30
N ILE A 52 -4.85 18.21 -21.03
CA ILE A 52 -4.60 18.09 -22.47
C ILE A 52 -3.11 18.27 -22.76
N GLY A 53 -2.45 17.20 -23.21
CA GLY A 53 -1.04 17.17 -23.60
C GLY A 53 -0.85 17.29 -25.11
N ILE A 54 0.07 18.14 -25.57
CA ILE A 54 0.35 18.36 -27.00
C ILE A 54 1.80 18.03 -27.30
N GLY A 55 2.06 17.03 -28.15
CA GLY A 55 3.42 16.66 -28.56
C GLY A 55 4.28 16.02 -27.46
N LEU A 56 3.67 15.66 -26.32
CA LEU A 56 4.35 15.07 -25.17
C LEU A 56 4.48 13.54 -25.28
N ALA A 57 5.69 13.02 -25.06
CA ALA A 57 5.99 11.59 -24.96
C ALA A 57 5.90 11.05 -23.52
N ASP A 58 5.91 11.94 -22.51
CA ASP A 58 5.77 11.59 -21.09
C ASP A 58 4.43 12.08 -20.55
N THR A 59 3.49 11.15 -20.32
CA THR A 59 2.13 11.43 -19.86
C THR A 59 1.95 11.17 -18.36
N LYS A 60 3.02 10.80 -17.64
CA LYS A 60 2.95 10.37 -16.23
C LYS A 60 2.57 11.51 -15.29
N GLU A 61 3.07 12.71 -15.55
CA GLU A 61 2.72 13.88 -14.74
C GLU A 61 1.28 14.32 -15.00
N LEU A 62 0.86 14.37 -16.26
CA LEU A 62 -0.48 14.81 -16.65
C LEU A 62 -1.57 13.87 -16.13
N SER A 63 -1.30 12.56 -16.09
CA SER A 63 -2.24 11.57 -15.54
C SER A 63 -2.42 11.67 -14.02
N GLN A 64 -1.48 12.30 -13.31
CA GLN A 64 -1.58 12.54 -11.87
C GLN A 64 -2.24 13.90 -11.57
N ILE A 65 -2.36 14.78 -12.57
CA ILE A 65 -3.01 16.09 -12.47
C ILE A 65 -4.50 16.03 -12.84
N ALA A 66 -4.87 15.33 -13.92
CA ALA A 66 -6.27 15.26 -14.35
C ALA A 66 -7.18 14.60 -13.30
N SER A 67 -8.47 14.97 -13.30
CA SER A 67 -9.49 14.31 -12.49
C SER A 67 -9.75 12.89 -12.96
N LEU A 68 -10.13 12.00 -12.05
CA LEU A 68 -10.49 10.63 -12.39
C LEU A 68 -11.90 10.56 -13.02
N PRO A 69 -12.15 9.61 -13.94
CA PRO A 69 -11.20 8.64 -14.50
C PRO A 69 -10.30 9.24 -15.60
N ILE A 70 -9.02 8.86 -15.65
CA ILE A 70 -8.03 9.41 -16.60
C ILE A 70 -8.39 9.11 -18.06
N SER A 71 -9.01 7.96 -18.32
CA SER A 71 -9.49 7.55 -19.65
C SER A 71 -10.49 8.54 -20.27
N GLU A 72 -11.18 9.33 -19.44
CA GLU A 72 -12.19 10.28 -19.89
C GLU A 72 -11.74 11.74 -19.74
N ASN A 73 -10.72 12.01 -18.91
CA ASN A 73 -10.35 13.35 -18.50
C ASN A 73 -8.91 13.76 -18.89
N MET A 74 -8.13 12.83 -19.45
CA MET A 74 -6.81 13.12 -20.02
C MET A 74 -6.81 12.87 -21.53
N PHE A 75 -6.39 13.88 -22.28
CA PHE A 75 -6.29 13.83 -23.73
C PHE A 75 -4.86 14.13 -24.17
N VAL A 76 -4.35 13.38 -25.15
CA VAL A 76 -3.02 13.61 -25.70
C VAL A 76 -3.12 13.66 -27.22
N VAL A 77 -2.60 14.73 -27.81
CA VAL A 77 -2.52 14.94 -29.25
C VAL A 77 -1.08 15.13 -29.66
N LYS A 78 -0.72 14.77 -30.90
CA LYS A 78 0.68 14.83 -31.33
C LYS A 78 1.11 16.22 -31.80
N THR A 79 0.16 17.01 -32.29
CA THR A 79 0.40 18.34 -32.86
C THR A 79 -0.68 19.32 -32.43
N PHE A 80 -0.39 20.63 -32.48
CA PHE A 80 -1.37 21.67 -32.15
C PHE A 80 -2.59 21.66 -33.10
N ASP A 81 -2.42 21.21 -34.34
CA ASP A 81 -3.51 21.12 -35.33
C ASP A 81 -4.58 20.09 -34.93
N GLU A 82 -4.17 19.03 -34.23
CA GLU A 82 -5.05 17.97 -33.72
C GLU A 82 -5.92 18.42 -32.52
N LEU A 83 -5.63 19.57 -31.89
CA LEU A 83 -6.51 20.14 -30.85
C LEU A 83 -7.92 20.44 -31.38
N SER A 84 -8.04 20.74 -32.66
CA SER A 84 -9.33 20.99 -33.31
C SER A 84 -10.27 19.78 -33.24
N VAL A 85 -9.72 18.57 -33.17
CA VAL A 85 -10.45 17.30 -33.05
C VAL A 85 -10.95 17.05 -31.62
N LEU A 86 -10.25 17.59 -30.61
CA LEU A 86 -10.66 17.49 -29.21
C LEU A 86 -11.83 18.41 -28.85
N LYS A 87 -12.09 19.43 -29.69
CA LYS A 87 -13.17 20.38 -29.45
C LYS A 87 -14.52 19.69 -29.28
N GLU A 88 -14.85 18.66 -30.07
CA GLU A 88 -16.14 17.97 -29.92
C GLU A 88 -16.16 17.05 -28.71
N LYS A 89 -15.10 16.25 -28.49
CA LYS A 89 -15.02 15.31 -27.36
C LYS A 89 -15.03 15.99 -25.99
N VAL A 90 -14.26 17.06 -25.85
CA VAL A 90 -14.11 17.77 -24.57
C VAL A 90 -15.36 18.62 -24.30
N PHE A 91 -15.98 19.21 -25.33
CA PHE A 91 -17.22 20.00 -25.15
C PHE A 91 -18.49 19.15 -24.95
N GLU A 92 -18.62 17.98 -25.56
CA GLU A 92 -19.75 17.08 -25.33
C GLU A 92 -19.78 16.52 -23.89
N GLN A 93 -18.60 16.38 -23.27
CA GLN A 93 -18.49 15.99 -21.86
C GLN A 93 -18.89 17.12 -20.89
N PHE A 94 -18.66 18.40 -21.23
CA PHE A 94 -19.06 19.53 -20.37
C PHE A 94 -20.58 19.71 -20.28
N CYS A 95 -21.31 19.31 -21.32
CA CYS A 95 -22.74 19.54 -21.45
C CYS A 95 -23.41 18.31 -22.08
N PRO A 96 -23.79 17.27 -21.30
CA PRO A 96 -24.61 16.19 -21.80
C PRO A 96 -26.03 16.72 -22.03
N GLY A 97 -26.26 17.22 -23.25
CA GLY A 97 -27.47 17.96 -23.63
C GLY A 97 -27.09 19.28 -24.27
N GLY A 98 -26.86 19.25 -25.58
CA GLY A 98 -26.81 20.47 -26.38
C GLY A 98 -28.05 21.32 -26.16
N PHE A 99 -27.90 22.63 -26.40
CA PHE A 99 -28.97 23.63 -26.40
C PHE A 99 -30.28 23.10 -27.00
N GLU A 100 -31.20 22.62 -26.16
CA GLU A 100 -32.62 22.59 -26.50
C GLU A 100 -33.45 23.21 -25.38
N GLN A 101 -34.29 24.13 -25.82
CA GLN A 101 -35.15 24.96 -25.02
C GLN A 101 -36.19 24.13 -24.26
N THR A 102 -36.45 24.57 -23.03
CA THR A 102 -37.75 24.49 -22.33
C THR A 102 -38.35 23.10 -22.08
N SER A 103 -38.39 22.68 -20.83
CA SER A 103 -39.57 22.86 -19.96
C SER A 103 -39.48 21.98 -18.70
N ARG A 104 -40.05 22.48 -17.61
CA ARG A 104 -40.03 21.91 -16.27
C ARG A 104 -40.76 20.56 -16.22
N ALA A 105 -40.21 19.61 -15.47
CA ALA A 105 -41.01 18.68 -14.66
C ALA A 105 -40.34 18.49 -13.31
N ILE A 106 -41.07 18.83 -12.25
CA ILE A 106 -40.69 18.65 -10.85
C ILE A 106 -40.84 17.15 -10.55
N VAL A 107 -39.72 16.47 -10.26
CA VAL A 107 -39.75 15.16 -9.60
C VAL A 107 -39.21 15.35 -8.19
N THR A 108 -40.12 15.33 -7.21
CA THR A 108 -39.76 15.34 -5.78
C THR A 108 -39.05 14.04 -5.45
N ARG A 109 -37.77 14.14 -5.12
CA ARG A 109 -36.95 13.03 -4.61
C ARG A 109 -37.39 12.69 -3.17
N PRO A 110 -37.59 11.41 -2.82
CA PRO A 110 -37.95 11.03 -1.46
C PRO A 110 -36.77 11.25 -0.49
N PRO A 111 -37.03 11.35 0.83
CA PRO A 111 -36.01 11.64 1.83
C PRO A 111 -34.93 10.56 1.83
N ILE A 112 -33.66 10.99 1.85
CA ILE A 112 -32.53 10.10 2.11
C ILE A 112 -32.60 9.72 3.60
N THR A 113 -33.11 8.52 3.88
CA THR A 113 -32.95 7.90 5.20
C THR A 113 -31.51 7.41 5.28
N VAL A 114 -30.70 8.06 6.11
CA VAL A 114 -29.35 7.59 6.46
C VAL A 114 -29.53 6.31 7.27
N ALA A 115 -29.22 5.15 6.68
CA ALA A 115 -29.22 3.89 7.40
C ALA A 115 -28.00 3.84 8.35
N PRO A 116 -28.15 3.34 9.59
CA PRO A 116 -27.07 3.30 10.55
C PRO A 116 -26.03 2.25 10.14
N THR A 117 -24.76 2.57 10.34
CA THR A 117 -23.63 1.63 10.30
C THR A 117 -23.87 0.47 11.26
N ALA A 118 -24.21 -0.69 10.71
CA ALA A 118 -24.26 -1.95 11.45
C ALA A 118 -22.89 -2.65 11.36
N ARG A 119 -22.30 -2.94 12.52
CA ARG A 119 -21.19 -3.87 12.67
C ARG A 119 -21.72 -5.29 12.43
N GLY A 120 -21.09 -6.06 11.54
CA GLY A 120 -21.38 -7.48 11.32
C GLY A 120 -20.37 -8.08 10.34
N GLY A 121 -19.85 -9.28 10.64
CA GLY A 121 -18.82 -9.97 9.86
C GLY A 121 -19.24 -10.38 8.44
N CYS A 122 -18.40 -11.18 7.75
CA CYS A 122 -18.48 -11.62 6.34
C CYS A 122 -19.84 -12.01 5.75
N ALA A 123 -20.91 -12.12 6.54
CA ALA A 123 -22.19 -12.70 6.15
C ALA A 123 -22.96 -11.95 5.04
N ASN A 124 -22.43 -10.86 4.45
CA ASN A 124 -23.16 -10.06 3.46
C ASN A 124 -22.31 -9.53 2.27
N ALA A 125 -21.03 -9.85 2.14
CA ALA A 125 -20.21 -9.39 1.01
C ALA A 125 -20.12 -10.51 -0.03
N GLU A 126 -20.87 -10.40 -1.13
CA GLU A 126 -20.75 -11.32 -2.26
C GLU A 126 -19.47 -11.03 -3.04
N SER A 127 -18.74 -12.06 -3.48
CA SER A 127 -17.52 -11.91 -4.30
C SER A 127 -17.28 -13.09 -5.22
N ASP A 128 -16.79 -12.82 -6.43
CA ASP A 128 -16.32 -13.82 -7.39
C ASP A 128 -14.80 -13.70 -7.49
N ILE A 129 -14.10 -14.75 -7.06
CA ILE A 129 -12.66 -14.73 -6.82
C ILE A 129 -11.95 -15.72 -7.73
N ILE A 130 -10.90 -15.28 -8.40
CA ILE A 130 -10.05 -16.15 -9.21
C ILE A 130 -8.62 -16.08 -8.69
N PHE A 131 -8.07 -17.24 -8.34
CA PHE A 131 -6.66 -17.41 -8.03
C PHE A 131 -5.85 -17.63 -9.32
N ILE A 132 -4.79 -16.84 -9.50
CA ILE A 132 -3.86 -16.93 -10.62
C ILE A 132 -2.53 -17.44 -10.08
N LEU A 133 -2.20 -18.70 -10.37
CA LEU A 133 -1.14 -19.44 -9.71
C LEU A 133 0.07 -19.62 -10.63
N ASP A 134 1.21 -19.06 -10.22
CA ASP A 134 2.49 -19.32 -10.86
C ASP A 134 2.96 -20.75 -10.54
N SER A 135 3.20 -21.57 -11.56
CA SER A 135 3.85 -22.88 -11.43
C SER A 135 5.19 -22.95 -12.15
N SER A 136 5.79 -21.80 -12.46
CA SER A 136 7.09 -21.71 -13.10
C SER A 136 8.17 -22.51 -12.36
N THR A 137 9.25 -22.79 -13.08
CA THR A 137 10.31 -23.68 -12.59
C THR A 137 10.97 -23.17 -11.30
N SER A 138 10.99 -21.84 -11.08
CA SER A 138 11.54 -21.20 -9.87
C SER A 138 10.77 -21.57 -8.61
N VAL A 139 9.45 -21.73 -8.72
CA VAL A 139 8.58 -22.06 -7.60
C VAL A 139 9.00 -23.37 -6.98
N SER A 140 9.14 -24.44 -7.77
CA SER A 140 9.33 -25.84 -7.35
C SER A 140 8.09 -26.51 -6.73
N ALA A 141 7.97 -27.84 -6.89
CA ALA A 141 6.81 -28.60 -6.41
C ALA A 141 6.53 -28.48 -4.89
N PRO A 142 7.54 -28.50 -3.99
CA PRO A 142 7.30 -28.34 -2.55
C PRO A 142 6.70 -26.99 -2.17
N ASN A 143 7.14 -25.91 -2.83
CA ASN A 143 6.64 -24.56 -2.59
C ASN A 143 5.28 -24.33 -3.26
N PHE A 144 5.04 -24.93 -4.43
CA PHE A 144 3.74 -24.92 -5.05
C PHE A 144 2.66 -25.49 -4.12
N LYS A 145 2.98 -26.57 -3.40
CA LYS A 145 2.09 -27.12 -2.37
C LYS A 145 1.74 -26.10 -1.28
N LYS A 146 2.70 -25.25 -0.86
CA LYS A 146 2.43 -24.19 0.12
C LYS A 146 1.49 -23.10 -0.41
N MET A 147 1.55 -22.80 -1.71
CA MET A 147 0.55 -21.93 -2.35
C MET A 147 -0.84 -22.57 -2.34
N LEU A 148 -0.95 -23.87 -2.62
CA LEU A 148 -2.23 -24.58 -2.52
C LEU A 148 -2.75 -24.60 -1.07
N ASP A 149 -1.89 -24.84 -0.08
CA ASP A 149 -2.25 -24.81 1.33
C ASP A 149 -2.78 -23.42 1.76
N PHE A 150 -2.16 -22.34 1.29
CA PHE A 150 -2.67 -20.97 1.48
C PHE A 150 -4.08 -20.76 0.92
N ILE A 151 -4.35 -21.28 -0.29
CA ILE A 151 -5.69 -21.19 -0.89
C ILE A 151 -6.69 -22.04 -0.09
N VAL A 152 -6.31 -23.23 0.37
CA VAL A 152 -7.16 -24.07 1.22
C VAL A 152 -7.52 -23.36 2.52
N ASP A 153 -6.58 -22.66 3.14
CA ASP A 153 -6.83 -21.86 4.33
C ASP A 153 -7.80 -20.70 4.04
N PHE A 154 -7.62 -20.02 2.91
CA PHE A 154 -8.55 -18.97 2.44
C PHE A 154 -9.97 -19.50 2.23
N VAL A 155 -10.10 -20.60 1.47
CA VAL A 155 -11.37 -21.28 1.16
C VAL A 155 -12.07 -21.75 2.45
N SER A 156 -11.29 -22.19 3.43
CA SER A 156 -11.80 -22.63 4.73
C SER A 156 -12.51 -21.51 5.50
N ALA A 157 -12.05 -20.27 5.35
CA ALA A 157 -12.65 -19.10 5.99
C ALA A 157 -13.78 -18.45 5.16
N ALA A 158 -13.81 -18.65 3.84
CA ALA A 158 -14.81 -18.07 2.95
C ALA A 158 -16.23 -18.67 3.09
N ASP A 159 -17.26 -17.87 2.80
CA ASP A 159 -18.68 -18.28 2.81
C ASP A 159 -19.12 -18.79 1.43
N ILE A 160 -18.70 -20.01 1.09
CA ILE A 160 -18.95 -20.65 -0.21
C ILE A 160 -20.28 -21.42 -0.21
N ASP A 161 -20.59 -22.11 0.89
CA ASP A 161 -21.75 -23.02 0.96
C ASP A 161 -23.09 -22.27 0.86
N SER A 162 -23.13 -20.98 1.19
CA SER A 162 -24.29 -20.10 0.99
C SER A 162 -24.42 -19.59 -0.45
N GLY A 163 -23.36 -19.70 -1.25
CA GLY A 163 -23.23 -19.08 -2.56
C GLY A 163 -22.74 -17.62 -2.56
N SER A 164 -22.46 -17.04 -1.39
CA SER A 164 -21.94 -15.65 -1.29
C SER A 164 -20.60 -15.51 -2.01
N VAL A 165 -19.69 -16.47 -1.86
CA VAL A 165 -18.38 -16.49 -2.52
C VAL A 165 -18.30 -17.60 -3.56
N ARG A 166 -17.83 -17.26 -4.77
CA ARG A 166 -17.45 -18.25 -5.80
C ARG A 166 -15.96 -18.19 -6.07
N ILE A 167 -15.35 -19.36 -6.30
CA ILE A 167 -13.91 -19.48 -6.50
C ILE A 167 -13.61 -20.18 -7.81
N GLY A 168 -12.70 -19.61 -8.58
CA GLY A 168 -12.05 -20.22 -9.74
C GLY A 168 -10.53 -20.25 -9.54
N ALA A 169 -9.85 -21.08 -10.32
CA ALA A 169 -8.39 -21.14 -10.32
C ALA A 169 -7.83 -21.31 -11.73
N VAL A 170 -6.80 -20.54 -12.05
CA VAL A 170 -6.00 -20.66 -13.25
C VAL A 170 -4.54 -20.85 -12.87
N LEU A 171 -3.90 -21.82 -13.51
CA LEU A 171 -2.49 -22.13 -13.38
C LEU A 171 -1.76 -21.52 -14.57
N TYR A 172 -0.57 -20.96 -14.37
CA TYR A 172 0.28 -20.53 -15.47
C TYR A 172 1.74 -20.88 -15.22
N SER A 173 2.43 -21.26 -16.30
CA SER A 173 3.88 -21.28 -16.38
C SER A 173 4.31 -20.77 -17.75
N THR A 174 4.74 -21.64 -18.67
CA THR A 174 4.88 -21.30 -20.10
C THR A 174 3.49 -21.15 -20.72
N ASP A 175 2.64 -22.14 -20.48
CA ASP A 175 1.26 -22.20 -20.93
C ASP A 175 0.31 -21.87 -19.76
N VAL A 176 -0.95 -21.61 -20.09
CA VAL A 176 -1.98 -21.25 -19.11
C VAL A 176 -3.07 -22.32 -19.11
N GLU A 177 -3.40 -22.85 -17.95
CA GLU A 177 -4.37 -23.93 -17.77
C GLU A 177 -5.46 -23.51 -16.77
N ILE A 178 -6.70 -23.44 -17.25
CA ILE A 178 -7.86 -23.24 -16.38
C ILE A 178 -8.09 -24.54 -15.60
N GLN A 179 -7.99 -24.48 -14.27
CA GLN A 179 -8.20 -25.64 -13.42
C GLN A 179 -9.70 -25.85 -13.16
N PHE A 180 -10.40 -24.76 -12.83
CA PHE A 180 -11.87 -24.75 -12.72
C PHE A 180 -12.44 -23.33 -12.75
N HIS A 181 -13.67 -23.22 -13.25
CA HIS A 181 -14.45 -21.98 -13.33
C HIS A 181 -15.28 -21.71 -12.07
N LEU A 182 -15.78 -20.47 -11.92
CA LEU A 182 -16.54 -19.98 -10.75
C LEU A 182 -17.82 -20.79 -10.47
N ASN A 183 -18.43 -21.38 -11.50
CA ASN A 183 -19.66 -22.18 -11.38
C ASN A 183 -19.42 -23.69 -11.25
N LYS A 184 -18.16 -24.16 -11.14
CA LYS A 184 -17.84 -25.59 -11.17
C LYS A 184 -18.22 -26.30 -9.86
N TYR A 185 -17.94 -25.68 -8.73
CA TYR A 185 -18.13 -26.25 -7.39
C TYR A 185 -19.05 -25.37 -6.56
N SER A 186 -19.83 -25.98 -5.67
CA SER A 186 -20.86 -25.29 -4.90
C SER A 186 -20.68 -25.42 -3.39
N THR A 187 -19.79 -26.31 -2.96
CA THR A 187 -19.48 -26.49 -1.54
C THR A 187 -18.00 -26.19 -1.27
N LYS A 188 -17.73 -25.72 -0.05
CA LYS A 188 -16.38 -25.46 0.44
C LYS A 188 -15.47 -26.68 0.30
N GLN A 189 -15.98 -27.86 0.65
CA GLN A 189 -15.22 -29.11 0.60
C GLN A 189 -14.82 -29.47 -0.83
N GLU A 190 -15.73 -29.33 -1.81
CA GLU A 190 -15.41 -29.58 -3.23
C GLU A 190 -14.32 -28.63 -3.74
N VAL A 191 -14.35 -27.35 -3.36
CA VAL A 191 -13.31 -26.39 -3.74
C VAL A 191 -11.97 -26.77 -3.11
N ILE A 192 -11.94 -27.13 -1.82
CA ILE A 192 -10.71 -27.58 -1.13
C ILE A 192 -10.10 -28.79 -1.83
N ASP A 193 -10.92 -29.79 -2.16
CA ASP A 193 -10.46 -31.01 -2.80
C ASP A 193 -9.92 -30.72 -4.21
N ALA A 194 -10.62 -29.88 -4.99
CA ALA A 194 -10.16 -29.45 -6.31
C ALA A 194 -8.85 -28.66 -6.27
N VAL A 195 -8.67 -27.76 -5.30
CA VAL A 195 -7.42 -27.00 -5.11
C VAL A 195 -6.25 -27.94 -4.82
N ARG A 196 -6.46 -28.96 -3.98
CA ARG A 196 -5.42 -29.95 -3.64
C ARG A 196 -5.00 -30.83 -4.82
N GLU A 197 -5.85 -30.96 -5.83
CA GLU A 197 -5.60 -31.75 -7.03
C GLU A 197 -4.92 -30.96 -8.16
N ILE A 198 -4.75 -29.63 -8.03
CA ILE A 198 -4.06 -28.81 -9.03
C ILE A 198 -2.62 -29.31 -9.20
N PRO A 199 -2.19 -29.72 -10.42
CA PRO A 199 -0.86 -30.23 -10.63
C PRO A 199 0.17 -29.11 -10.67
N TYR A 200 1.38 -29.38 -10.18
CA TYR A 200 2.54 -28.52 -10.45
C TYR A 200 3.04 -28.75 -11.87
N VAL A 201 3.01 -27.70 -12.71
CA VAL A 201 3.50 -27.73 -14.09
C VAL A 201 4.65 -26.75 -14.26
N TYR A 202 5.88 -27.26 -14.36
CA TYR A 202 7.09 -26.44 -14.51
C TYR A 202 7.12 -25.73 -15.87
N GLY A 203 7.77 -24.57 -15.92
CA GLY A 203 7.89 -23.80 -17.15
C GLY A 203 8.48 -22.41 -16.91
N SER A 204 8.16 -21.51 -17.85
CA SER A 204 8.48 -20.08 -17.79
C SER A 204 7.46 -19.33 -16.92
N THR A 205 7.50 -18.00 -16.89
CA THR A 205 6.61 -17.14 -16.09
C THR A 205 5.77 -16.24 -17.00
N ASN A 206 4.62 -16.76 -17.46
CA ASN A 206 3.70 -16.08 -18.38
C ASN A 206 2.57 -15.34 -17.64
N THR A 207 2.93 -14.33 -16.85
CA THR A 207 1.98 -13.51 -16.07
C THR A 207 0.92 -12.85 -16.97
N TYR A 208 1.31 -12.35 -18.15
CA TYR A 208 0.38 -11.86 -19.18
C TYR A 208 -0.71 -12.89 -19.49
N GLY A 209 -0.32 -14.14 -19.77
CA GLY A 209 -1.25 -15.21 -20.12
C GLY A 209 -2.23 -15.50 -18.99
N GLY A 210 -1.75 -15.58 -17.75
CA GLY A 210 -2.60 -15.78 -16.57
C GLY A 210 -3.65 -14.68 -16.43
N LEU A 211 -3.24 -13.41 -16.54
CA LEU A 211 -4.16 -12.25 -16.50
C LEU A 211 -5.17 -12.26 -17.65
N ASN A 212 -4.70 -12.55 -18.88
CA ASN A 212 -5.53 -12.54 -20.07
C ASN A 212 -6.60 -13.63 -20.06
N VAL A 213 -6.23 -14.87 -19.71
CA VAL A 213 -7.18 -15.99 -19.64
C VAL A 213 -8.20 -15.78 -18.53
N MET A 214 -7.76 -15.31 -17.36
CA MET A 214 -8.67 -14.96 -16.26
C MET A 214 -9.71 -13.93 -16.71
N ARG A 215 -9.28 -12.82 -17.34
CA ARG A 215 -10.16 -11.73 -17.77
C ARG A 215 -11.10 -12.15 -18.90
N THR A 216 -10.59 -12.82 -19.92
CA THR A 216 -11.34 -13.06 -21.17
C THR A 216 -12.14 -14.35 -21.16
N GLN A 217 -11.78 -15.33 -20.33
CA GLN A 217 -12.41 -16.65 -20.33
C GLN A 217 -13.08 -16.96 -19.00
N MET A 218 -12.54 -16.53 -17.86
CA MET A 218 -13.07 -16.97 -16.56
C MET A 218 -14.06 -15.99 -15.93
N PHE A 219 -13.79 -14.67 -15.95
CA PHE A 219 -14.79 -13.66 -15.61
C PHE A 219 -15.77 -13.45 -16.76
N THR A 220 -16.60 -14.46 -16.99
CA THR A 220 -17.69 -14.42 -17.96
C THR A 220 -18.93 -15.06 -17.36
N GLN A 221 -20.12 -14.52 -17.69
CA GLN A 221 -21.38 -15.04 -17.15
C GLN A 221 -21.59 -16.53 -17.44
N GLN A 222 -21.13 -17.01 -18.60
CA GLN A 222 -21.17 -18.43 -18.97
C GLN A 222 -20.39 -19.30 -17.99
N ASN A 223 -19.30 -18.78 -17.42
CA ASN A 223 -18.39 -19.49 -16.54
C ASN A 223 -18.59 -19.12 -15.05
N GLY A 224 -19.71 -18.47 -14.72
CA GLY A 224 -20.16 -18.29 -13.35
C GLY A 224 -19.96 -16.91 -12.74
N ASP A 225 -19.42 -15.95 -13.49
CA ASP A 225 -19.32 -14.54 -13.08
C ASP A 225 -20.72 -13.90 -12.94
N ARG A 226 -20.94 -13.20 -11.83
CA ARG A 226 -22.19 -12.56 -11.47
C ARG A 226 -22.11 -11.05 -11.74
N PRO A 227 -22.92 -10.49 -12.66
CA PRO A 227 -22.78 -9.09 -13.11
C PRO A 227 -22.91 -7.98 -12.05
N SER A 228 -23.37 -8.30 -10.84
CA SER A 228 -23.56 -7.32 -9.75
C SER A 228 -22.71 -7.63 -8.52
N VAL A 229 -21.75 -8.54 -8.67
CA VAL A 229 -20.85 -9.00 -7.61
C VAL A 229 -19.44 -8.53 -7.91
N ALA A 230 -18.65 -8.26 -6.87
CA ALA A 230 -17.28 -7.82 -7.04
C ALA A 230 -16.40 -8.92 -7.62
N ASN A 231 -15.64 -8.59 -8.68
CA ASN A 231 -14.68 -9.47 -9.31
C ASN A 231 -13.27 -9.22 -8.79
N ILE A 232 -12.64 -10.29 -8.30
CA ILE A 232 -11.37 -10.22 -7.59
C ILE A 232 -10.39 -11.24 -8.17
N ALA A 233 -9.21 -10.76 -8.57
CA ALA A 233 -8.08 -11.59 -8.94
C ALA A 233 -7.03 -11.59 -7.82
N ILE A 234 -6.57 -12.78 -7.42
CA ILE A 234 -5.44 -12.94 -6.49
C ILE A 234 -4.30 -13.61 -7.25
N LEU A 235 -3.26 -12.84 -7.57
CA LEU A 235 -2.08 -13.32 -8.29
C LEU A 235 -1.00 -13.74 -7.29
N LEU A 236 -0.52 -14.98 -7.39
CA LEU A 236 0.63 -15.48 -6.62
C LEU A 236 1.79 -15.74 -7.58
N THR A 237 2.97 -15.16 -7.31
CA THR A 237 4.17 -15.33 -8.16
C THR A 237 5.48 -15.18 -7.40
N ASP A 238 6.51 -15.91 -7.83
CA ASP A 238 7.90 -15.79 -7.36
C ASP A 238 8.86 -15.23 -8.41
N GLY A 239 8.34 -14.86 -9.58
CA GLY A 239 9.13 -14.42 -10.73
C GLY A 239 8.57 -13.18 -11.42
N VAL A 240 9.44 -12.55 -12.21
CA VAL A 240 9.06 -11.50 -13.16
C VAL A 240 8.66 -12.16 -14.47
N SER A 241 7.64 -11.63 -15.15
CA SER A 241 7.18 -12.18 -16.42
C SER A 241 8.32 -12.23 -17.44
N ASN A 242 8.46 -13.38 -18.10
CA ASN A 242 9.47 -13.62 -19.12
C ASN A 242 8.90 -14.18 -20.43
N VAL A 243 7.57 -14.35 -20.49
CA VAL A 243 6.81 -14.64 -21.71
C VAL A 243 5.84 -13.49 -21.94
N ASN A 244 5.93 -12.83 -23.10
CA ASN A 244 5.14 -11.64 -23.44
C ASN A 244 5.21 -10.51 -22.39
N ALA A 245 6.37 -10.34 -21.74
CA ALA A 245 6.55 -9.43 -20.61
C ALA A 245 6.14 -7.97 -20.91
N PHE A 246 6.30 -7.50 -22.15
CA PHE A 246 5.89 -6.15 -22.56
C PHE A 246 4.38 -5.96 -22.59
N ASP A 247 3.60 -7.03 -22.70
CA ASP A 247 2.13 -7.00 -22.75
C ASP A 247 1.49 -7.20 -21.37
N THR A 248 2.26 -7.61 -20.35
CA THR A 248 1.78 -7.88 -19.00
C THR A 248 1.13 -6.64 -18.36
N ILE A 249 1.78 -5.47 -18.40
CA ILE A 249 1.23 -4.24 -17.81
C ILE A 249 0.01 -3.73 -18.58
N PRO A 250 0.04 -3.63 -19.93
CA PRO A 250 -1.16 -3.30 -20.71
C PRO A 250 -2.34 -4.25 -20.45
N GLU A 251 -2.09 -5.53 -20.22
CA GLU A 251 -3.17 -6.47 -19.89
C GLU A 251 -3.72 -6.23 -18.48
N ALA A 252 -2.86 -5.99 -17.48
CA ALA A 252 -3.30 -5.63 -16.14
C ALA A 252 -4.13 -4.32 -16.12
N GLU A 253 -3.81 -3.36 -16.99
CA GLU A 253 -4.63 -2.15 -17.19
C GLU A 253 -6.02 -2.49 -17.71
N LYS A 254 -6.14 -3.42 -18.68
CA LYS A 254 -7.45 -3.89 -19.16
C LYS A 254 -8.23 -4.63 -18.08
N VAL A 255 -7.56 -5.47 -17.28
CA VAL A 255 -8.20 -6.16 -16.14
C VAL A 255 -8.83 -5.14 -15.19
N ARG A 256 -8.09 -4.10 -14.80
CA ARG A 256 -8.62 -3.05 -13.92
C ARG A 256 -9.71 -2.21 -14.59
N ALA A 257 -9.60 -1.95 -15.89
CA ALA A 257 -10.62 -1.24 -16.66
C ALA A 257 -11.94 -2.04 -16.76
N ASP A 258 -11.86 -3.37 -16.73
CA ASP A 258 -13.01 -4.27 -16.67
C ASP A 258 -13.58 -4.41 -15.23
N ASN A 259 -13.20 -3.51 -14.30
CA ASN A 259 -13.59 -3.49 -12.88
C ASN A 259 -13.23 -4.76 -12.10
N ILE A 260 -12.18 -5.46 -12.53
CA ILE A 260 -11.62 -6.59 -11.77
C ILE A 260 -10.52 -6.03 -10.86
N HIS A 261 -10.68 -6.21 -9.56
CA HIS A 261 -9.71 -5.77 -8.56
C HIS A 261 -8.60 -6.81 -8.41
N ILE A 262 -7.33 -6.38 -8.45
CA ILE A 262 -6.18 -7.28 -8.45
C ILE A 262 -5.38 -7.13 -7.15
N TYR A 263 -5.30 -8.22 -6.39
CA TYR A 263 -4.33 -8.40 -5.30
C TYR A 263 -3.11 -9.16 -5.82
N GLY A 264 -1.92 -8.59 -5.61
CA GLY A 264 -0.64 -9.21 -6.00
C GLY A 264 0.11 -9.74 -4.79
N ILE A 265 0.46 -11.03 -4.78
CA ILE A 265 1.27 -11.68 -3.75
C ILE A 265 2.59 -12.14 -4.37
N GLY A 266 3.66 -11.44 -4.00
CA GLY A 266 5.03 -11.72 -4.41
C GLY A 266 5.77 -12.56 -3.37
N ILE A 267 6.44 -13.64 -3.79
CA ILE A 267 7.12 -14.57 -2.88
C ILE A 267 8.60 -14.65 -3.26
N GLY A 268 9.51 -14.20 -2.40
CA GLY A 268 10.94 -14.24 -2.70
C GLY A 268 11.38 -13.39 -3.90
N LEU A 269 10.52 -12.46 -4.35
CA LEU A 269 10.78 -11.59 -5.50
C LEU A 269 11.89 -10.59 -5.18
N ALA A 270 12.95 -10.58 -6.01
CA ALA A 270 14.00 -9.58 -5.96
C ALA A 270 13.59 -8.24 -6.60
N ASP A 271 12.71 -8.27 -7.61
CA ASP A 271 12.14 -7.09 -8.26
C ASP A 271 10.61 -7.15 -8.20
N THR A 272 10.01 -6.16 -7.55
CA THR A 272 8.57 -6.06 -7.35
C THR A 272 7.91 -5.02 -8.26
N LYS A 273 8.66 -4.36 -9.16
CA LYS A 273 8.16 -3.30 -10.04
C LYS A 273 7.07 -3.76 -11.01
N GLU A 274 7.19 -4.99 -11.51
CA GLU A 274 6.16 -5.56 -12.37
C GLU A 274 4.89 -5.80 -11.54
N LEU A 275 5.03 -6.46 -10.39
CA LEU A 275 3.90 -6.76 -9.51
C LEU A 275 3.17 -5.51 -9.02
N SER A 276 3.90 -4.43 -8.71
CA SER A 276 3.30 -3.15 -8.29
C SER A 276 2.58 -2.41 -9.42
N GLN A 277 2.88 -2.70 -10.69
CA GLN A 277 2.14 -2.17 -11.83
C GLN A 277 0.96 -3.06 -12.23
N ILE A 278 0.96 -4.32 -11.78
CA ILE A 278 -0.16 -5.26 -11.95
C ILE A 278 -1.23 -5.02 -10.88
N ALA A 279 -0.86 -4.93 -9.60
CA ALA A 279 -1.82 -4.79 -8.51
C ALA A 279 -2.69 -3.52 -8.64
N SER A 280 -3.90 -3.58 -8.08
CA SER A 280 -4.80 -2.42 -8.05
C SER A 280 -4.32 -1.37 -7.04
N LEU A 281 -4.67 -0.10 -7.27
CA LEU A 281 -4.30 0.98 -6.35
C LEU A 281 -5.26 1.03 -5.15
N PRO A 282 -4.77 1.38 -3.94
CA PRO A 282 -3.37 1.69 -3.61
C PRO A 282 -2.52 0.43 -3.45
N ILE A 283 -1.25 0.48 -3.89
CA ILE A 283 -0.33 -0.67 -3.82
C ILE A 283 -0.07 -1.12 -2.38
N SER A 284 -0.12 -0.19 -1.42
CA SER A 284 0.06 -0.47 0.02
C SER A 284 -0.98 -1.44 0.60
N GLU A 285 -2.17 -1.51 0.00
CA GLU A 285 -3.28 -2.36 0.47
C GLU A 285 -3.44 -3.60 -0.41
N ASN A 286 -3.02 -3.53 -1.67
CA ASN A 286 -3.32 -4.55 -2.67
C ASN A 286 -2.10 -5.36 -3.13
N MET A 287 -0.88 -5.02 -2.68
CA MET A 287 0.33 -5.80 -2.96
C MET A 287 0.97 -6.30 -1.65
N PHE A 288 1.15 -7.62 -1.56
CA PHE A 288 1.80 -8.29 -0.46
C PHE A 288 3.09 -8.92 -0.94
N VAL A 289 4.16 -8.81 -0.15
CA VAL A 289 5.47 -9.42 -0.47
C VAL A 289 5.97 -10.18 0.75
N VAL A 290 6.32 -11.44 0.55
CA VAL A 290 6.89 -12.33 1.58
C VAL A 290 8.24 -12.88 1.12
N LYS A 291 9.14 -13.21 2.05
CA LYS A 291 10.50 -13.66 1.67
C LYS A 291 10.53 -15.12 1.24
N THR A 292 9.68 -15.94 1.85
CA THR A 292 9.61 -17.38 1.60
C THR A 292 8.17 -17.87 1.49
N PHE A 293 7.98 -19.03 0.85
CA PHE A 293 6.66 -19.66 0.73
C PHE A 293 6.05 -20.07 2.08
N ASP A 294 6.86 -20.23 3.13
CA ASP A 294 6.38 -20.57 4.48
C ASP A 294 5.61 -19.41 5.12
N GLU A 295 5.93 -18.17 4.75
CA GLU A 295 5.30 -16.95 5.26
C GLU A 295 3.91 -16.69 4.67
N LEU A 296 3.50 -17.42 3.63
CA LEU A 296 2.13 -17.33 3.08
C LEU A 296 1.07 -17.63 4.15
N SER A 297 1.38 -18.54 5.08
CA SER A 297 0.50 -18.89 6.20
C SER A 297 0.19 -17.69 7.13
N VAL A 298 1.04 -16.66 7.13
CA VAL A 298 0.87 -15.44 7.94
C VAL A 298 0.00 -14.40 7.21
N LEU A 299 -0.08 -14.46 5.88
CA LEU A 299 -0.91 -13.56 5.09
C LEU A 299 -2.41 -13.87 5.19
N LYS A 300 -2.78 -15.06 5.69
CA LYS A 300 -4.16 -15.53 5.77
C LYS A 300 -5.11 -14.51 6.41
N GLU A 301 -4.71 -13.90 7.53
CA GLU A 301 -5.58 -13.00 8.31
C GLU A 301 -5.71 -11.64 7.62
N LYS A 302 -4.62 -11.12 7.04
CA LYS A 302 -4.60 -9.80 6.38
C LYS A 302 -5.31 -9.80 5.04
N VAL A 303 -5.04 -10.81 4.22
CA VAL A 303 -5.74 -11.04 2.95
C VAL A 303 -7.23 -11.11 3.31
N PHE A 304 -7.63 -11.98 4.24
CA PHE A 304 -9.03 -12.13 4.65
C PHE A 304 -9.69 -10.87 5.25
N GLU A 305 -8.99 -10.09 6.08
CA GLU A 305 -9.51 -8.83 6.64
C GLU A 305 -9.82 -7.77 5.58
N GLN A 306 -9.07 -7.74 4.47
CA GLN A 306 -9.35 -6.87 3.33
C GLN A 306 -10.59 -7.33 2.54
N PHE A 307 -10.85 -8.65 2.48
CA PHE A 307 -12.06 -9.20 1.83
C PHE A 307 -13.30 -9.12 2.73
N CYS A 308 -13.10 -9.11 4.04
CA CYS A 308 -14.15 -9.17 5.05
C CYS A 308 -13.85 -8.27 6.25
N PRO A 309 -14.31 -7.01 6.26
CA PRO A 309 -14.27 -6.19 7.45
C PRO A 309 -15.25 -6.74 8.52
N GLY A 310 -14.75 -7.64 9.39
CA GLY A 310 -15.47 -8.13 10.58
C GLY A 310 -15.42 -9.65 10.85
N GLY A 311 -14.50 -10.40 10.25
CA GLY A 311 -14.43 -11.86 10.30
C GLY A 311 -13.83 -12.53 11.55
N PHE A 312 -13.54 -11.82 12.63
CA PHE A 312 -13.13 -12.45 13.88
C PHE A 312 -14.08 -12.06 15.01
N GLU A 313 -14.83 -13.03 15.53
CA GLU A 313 -15.38 -12.99 16.89
C GLU A 313 -14.22 -12.91 17.89
N GLN A 314 -13.62 -11.72 18.03
CA GLN A 314 -12.94 -11.40 19.26
C GLN A 314 -14.02 -11.05 20.27
N THR A 315 -14.26 -11.99 21.18
CA THR A 315 -15.02 -11.77 22.41
C THR A 315 -14.67 -10.40 22.96
N SER A 316 -15.66 -9.52 22.99
CA SER A 316 -15.53 -8.15 23.45
C SER A 316 -14.97 -8.11 24.86
N ARG A 317 -13.68 -7.83 25.01
CA ARG A 317 -13.23 -7.08 26.19
C ARG A 317 -13.50 -5.62 25.88
N ALA A 318 -14.34 -5.02 26.70
CA ALA A 318 -14.61 -3.59 26.66
C ALA A 318 -13.28 -2.84 26.55
N ILE A 319 -13.11 -2.07 25.47
CA ILE A 319 -12.13 -1.00 25.45
C ILE A 319 -12.61 -0.03 26.52
N VAL A 320 -12.01 -0.14 27.71
CA VAL A 320 -12.06 0.92 28.69
C VAL A 320 -11.27 2.05 28.05
N THR A 321 -11.97 2.94 27.34
CA THR A 321 -11.43 4.23 26.98
C THR A 321 -11.15 4.95 28.29
N ARG A 322 -9.90 4.84 28.74
CA ARG A 322 -9.46 5.58 29.91
C ARG A 322 -9.45 7.05 29.47
N PRO A 323 -10.09 7.96 30.24
CA PRO A 323 -10.07 9.38 29.89
C PRO A 323 -8.61 9.85 29.83
N PRO A 324 -8.31 10.88 29.02
CA PRO A 324 -6.97 11.43 28.92
C PRO A 324 -6.50 11.79 30.33
N ILE A 325 -5.48 11.09 30.81
CA ILE A 325 -4.91 11.44 32.11
C ILE A 325 -4.20 12.76 31.88
N THR A 326 -4.83 13.83 32.33
CA THR A 326 -4.12 15.09 32.52
C THR A 326 -3.24 14.88 33.76
N VAL A 327 -2.04 14.34 33.57
CA VAL A 327 -1.05 14.31 34.65
C VAL A 327 -0.49 15.72 34.75
N ALA A 328 -0.99 16.48 35.73
CA ALA A 328 -0.32 17.68 36.19
C ALA A 328 1.14 17.35 36.55
N PRO A 329 2.10 18.26 36.33
CA PRO A 329 3.50 17.96 36.53
C PRO A 329 3.80 17.87 38.03
N THR A 330 3.66 16.67 38.60
CA THR A 330 4.18 16.37 39.93
C THR A 330 5.48 15.61 39.78
N ALA A 331 6.53 16.23 40.31
CA ALA A 331 7.92 15.87 40.11
C ALA A 331 8.35 14.56 40.78
N ARG A 332 9.42 14.00 40.18
CA ARG A 332 10.41 13.03 40.69
C ARG A 332 10.07 11.54 40.52
N ASP A 333 10.66 10.93 39.49
CA ASP A 333 11.79 10.03 39.76
C ASP A 333 12.86 10.08 38.65
N SER A 334 14.09 9.86 39.09
CA SER A 334 15.42 10.02 38.50
C SER A 334 15.79 9.03 37.40
N GLY A 335 15.02 8.98 36.32
CA GLY A 335 15.44 8.30 35.09
C GLY A 335 16.51 9.11 34.34
N ASN A 336 17.78 8.70 34.40
CA ASN A 336 18.84 9.31 33.58
C ASN A 336 18.55 9.18 32.07
N VAL A 337 17.73 8.21 31.66
CA VAL A 337 17.40 7.90 30.26
C VAL A 337 15.87 7.85 30.07
N ARG A 338 15.38 8.35 28.93
CA ARG A 338 14.00 8.22 28.44
C ARG A 338 14.04 7.48 27.11
N ILE A 339 13.09 6.57 26.87
CA ILE A 339 13.03 5.74 25.68
C ILE A 339 11.65 5.90 25.04
N GLY A 340 11.64 6.07 23.73
CA GLY A 340 10.45 6.11 22.89
C GLY A 340 10.69 5.21 21.69
N ALA A 341 9.63 4.74 21.05
CA ALA A 341 9.72 3.85 19.91
C ALA A 341 8.87 4.35 18.74
N VAL A 342 9.48 4.34 17.55
CA VAL A 342 8.80 4.58 16.27
C VAL A 342 8.96 3.32 15.43
N LEU A 343 7.85 2.79 14.95
CA LEU A 343 7.85 1.69 13.99
C LEU A 343 7.59 2.28 12.60
N TYR A 344 8.37 1.86 11.61
CA TYR A 344 8.20 2.30 10.23
C TYR A 344 8.18 1.10 9.28
N SER A 345 7.19 1.11 8.39
CA SER A 345 7.05 0.21 7.24
C SER A 345 6.73 1.05 6.01
N THR A 346 5.60 0.85 5.32
CA THR A 346 5.05 1.86 4.41
C THR A 346 4.61 3.10 5.19
N ASP A 347 3.90 2.86 6.28
CA ASP A 347 3.42 3.87 7.23
C ASP A 347 4.37 4.00 8.41
N VAL A 348 4.23 5.10 9.16
CA VAL A 348 5.08 5.40 10.30
C VAL A 348 4.21 5.68 11.50
N GLU A 349 4.42 4.92 12.57
CA GLU A 349 3.61 5.01 13.77
C GLU A 349 4.50 5.13 15.00
N ILE A 350 4.15 6.08 15.87
CA ILE A 350 4.78 6.22 17.17
C ILE A 350 4.12 5.22 18.12
N GLN A 351 4.91 4.26 18.62
CA GLN A 351 4.42 3.21 19.51
C GLN A 351 4.27 3.71 20.95
N PHE A 352 5.20 4.55 21.40
CA PHE A 352 5.10 5.28 22.67
C PHE A 352 6.15 6.41 22.73
N HIS A 353 5.80 7.54 23.34
CA HIS A 353 6.65 8.73 23.52
C HIS A 353 7.67 8.59 24.67
N LEU A 354 8.67 9.49 24.70
CA LEU A 354 9.76 9.48 25.70
C LEU A 354 9.29 9.68 27.15
N ASN A 355 8.08 10.21 27.35
CA ASN A 355 7.49 10.48 28.66
C ASN A 355 6.38 9.51 29.09
N GLU A 356 6.09 8.47 28.29
CA GLU A 356 5.01 7.53 28.60
C GLU A 356 5.37 6.46 29.63
N HIS A 357 6.64 6.05 29.67
CA HIS A 357 7.13 5.01 30.57
C HIS A 357 8.25 5.52 31.47
N SER A 358 8.18 5.16 32.76
CA SER A 358 9.07 5.69 33.80
C SER A 358 10.01 4.64 34.39
N THR A 359 9.68 3.35 34.22
CA THR A 359 10.48 2.23 34.71
C THR A 359 11.03 1.37 33.58
N LYS A 360 12.16 0.69 33.85
CA LYS A 360 12.76 -0.27 32.90
C LYS A 360 11.77 -1.37 32.48
N GLN A 361 10.96 -1.86 33.43
CA GLN A 361 10.02 -2.95 33.17
C GLN A 361 8.89 -2.51 32.24
N GLU A 362 8.33 -1.31 32.47
CA GLU A 362 7.30 -0.73 31.59
C GLU A 362 7.78 -0.59 30.15
N VAL A 363 9.03 -0.13 29.95
CA VAL A 363 9.62 -0.02 28.60
C VAL A 363 9.80 -1.41 27.97
N ILE A 364 10.28 -2.41 28.73
CA ILE A 364 10.45 -3.77 28.21
C ILE A 364 9.11 -4.36 27.78
N ASP A 365 8.07 -4.16 28.59
CA ASP A 365 6.73 -4.68 28.30
C ASP A 365 6.14 -3.95 27.08
N ALA A 366 6.26 -2.62 27.00
CA ALA A 366 5.81 -1.85 25.84
C ALA A 366 6.53 -2.24 24.54
N VAL A 367 7.84 -2.49 24.58
CA VAL A 367 8.60 -2.97 23.41
C VAL A 367 8.16 -4.36 22.96
N ARG A 368 7.80 -5.25 23.89
CA ARG A 368 7.32 -6.61 23.56
C ARG A 368 5.95 -6.61 22.89
N GLU A 369 5.15 -5.58 23.11
CA GLU A 369 3.83 -5.41 22.51
C GLU A 369 3.87 -4.67 21.17
N ILE A 370 5.05 -4.19 20.71
CA ILE A 370 5.17 -3.56 19.39
C ILE A 370 4.81 -4.59 18.31
N PRO A 371 3.78 -4.32 17.48
CA PRO A 371 3.35 -5.26 16.47
C PRO A 371 4.39 -5.35 15.35
N TYR A 372 4.54 -6.55 14.77
CA TYR A 372 5.24 -6.68 13.51
C TYR A 372 4.35 -6.14 12.39
N VAL A 373 4.81 -5.11 11.67
CA VAL A 373 4.06 -4.48 10.57
C VAL A 373 4.76 -4.76 9.24
N TYR A 374 4.08 -5.50 8.37
CA TYR A 374 4.49 -5.74 6.98
C TYR A 374 4.35 -4.46 6.17
N GLY A 375 5.26 -4.22 5.23
CA GLY A 375 5.19 -3.08 4.33
C GLY A 375 6.52 -2.80 3.65
N SER A 376 6.56 -1.64 2.99
CA SER A 376 7.78 -1.06 2.44
C SER A 376 8.74 -0.62 3.56
N THR A 377 9.90 -0.07 3.22
CA THR A 377 10.87 0.47 4.19
C THR A 377 10.89 1.99 4.05
N ASN A 378 10.02 2.69 4.77
CA ASN A 378 9.93 4.16 4.78
C ASN A 378 10.90 4.75 5.82
N THR A 379 12.19 4.55 5.60
CA THR A 379 13.26 5.05 6.48
C THR A 379 13.22 6.58 6.59
N TYR A 380 12.93 7.29 5.50
CA TYR A 380 12.66 8.73 5.51
C TYR A 380 11.57 9.09 6.53
N GLY A 381 10.41 8.44 6.44
CA GLY A 381 9.28 8.73 7.31
C GLY A 381 9.58 8.42 8.77
N GLY A 382 10.26 7.29 9.04
CA GLY A 382 10.73 6.94 10.38
C GLY A 382 11.62 8.03 10.98
N LEU A 383 12.61 8.50 10.21
CA LEU A 383 13.50 9.60 10.62
C LEU A 383 12.74 10.91 10.80
N ASN A 384 11.80 11.23 9.90
CA ASN A 384 11.03 12.47 9.95
C ASN A 384 10.09 12.53 11.16
N VAL A 385 9.32 11.46 11.43
CA VAL A 385 8.41 11.38 12.58
C VAL A 385 9.21 11.38 13.89
N MET A 386 10.32 10.65 13.94
CA MET A 386 11.21 10.69 15.11
C MET A 386 11.73 12.11 15.38
N ARG A 387 12.23 12.82 14.36
CA ARG A 387 12.77 14.17 14.51
C ARG A 387 11.70 15.20 14.88
N THR A 388 10.55 15.15 14.21
CA THR A 388 9.53 16.21 14.30
C THR A 388 8.47 15.97 15.38
N GLN A 389 8.26 14.73 15.79
CA GLN A 389 7.22 14.36 16.75
C GLN A 389 7.79 13.70 18.02
N MET A 390 8.77 12.78 17.91
CA MET A 390 9.33 12.12 19.11
C MET A 390 10.22 13.07 19.92
N PHE A 391 11.22 13.68 19.28
CA PHE A 391 12.16 14.60 19.95
C PHE A 391 11.58 16.01 20.10
N THR A 392 10.49 16.10 20.87
CA THR A 392 9.86 17.38 21.25
C THR A 392 9.69 17.46 22.76
N GLN A 393 9.78 18.65 23.35
CA GLN A 393 9.63 18.82 24.80
C GLN A 393 8.27 18.32 25.31
N GLN A 394 7.22 18.46 24.48
CA GLN A 394 5.88 17.93 24.77
C GLN A 394 5.90 16.41 24.93
N ASN A 395 6.68 15.71 24.11
CA ASN A 395 6.74 14.25 24.07
C ASN A 395 7.92 13.69 24.86
N GLY A 396 8.54 14.50 25.72
CA GLY A 396 9.52 14.05 26.71
C GLY A 396 10.99 14.27 26.33
N ASP A 397 11.29 14.99 25.25
CA ASP A 397 12.66 15.45 24.97
C ASP A 397 13.15 16.43 26.07
N ARG A 398 14.46 16.41 26.30
CA ARG A 398 15.13 17.26 27.30
C ARG A 398 16.26 18.03 26.58
N PRO A 399 16.11 19.35 26.34
CA PRO A 399 17.06 20.13 25.54
C PRO A 399 18.53 20.11 26.01
N SER A 400 18.77 19.76 27.28
CA SER A 400 20.11 19.68 27.88
C SER A 400 20.65 18.25 27.98
N VAL A 401 20.02 17.28 27.33
CA VAL A 401 20.39 15.86 27.35
C VAL A 401 20.65 15.40 25.92
N ALA A 402 21.62 14.50 25.75
CA ALA A 402 21.94 13.95 24.44
C ALA A 402 20.76 13.14 23.88
N ASN A 403 20.43 13.39 22.61
CA ASN A 403 19.43 12.64 21.86
C ASN A 403 20.12 11.59 20.99
N ILE A 404 19.63 10.36 21.10
CA ILE A 404 20.20 9.19 20.42
C ILE A 404 19.07 8.48 19.67
N ALA A 405 19.31 8.20 18.40
CA ALA A 405 18.48 7.36 17.55
C ALA A 405 19.18 6.03 17.29
N ILE A 406 18.49 4.92 17.51
CA ILE A 406 18.94 3.58 17.10
C ILE A 406 18.00 3.14 15.98
N LEU A 407 18.51 3.11 14.75
CA LEU A 407 17.77 2.74 13.57
C LEU A 407 18.07 1.29 13.20
N LEU A 408 17.05 0.43 13.23
CA LEU A 408 17.16 -0.98 12.82
C LEU A 408 16.41 -1.15 11.50
N THR A 409 17.10 -1.62 10.46
CA THR A 409 16.47 -1.92 9.16
C THR A 409 16.97 -3.24 8.61
N ASP A 410 16.09 -3.99 7.96
CA ASP A 410 16.42 -5.20 7.21
C ASP A 410 16.19 -5.06 5.69
N GLY A 411 15.81 -3.86 5.24
CA GLY A 411 15.43 -3.55 3.86
C GLY A 411 16.05 -2.27 3.32
N VAL A 412 15.75 -1.99 2.06
CA VAL A 412 16.19 -0.79 1.32
C VAL A 412 15.08 0.23 1.36
N SER A 413 15.38 1.50 1.66
CA SER A 413 14.32 2.50 1.65
C SER A 413 13.75 2.67 0.25
N ASN A 414 12.44 2.52 0.14
CA ASN A 414 11.72 2.46 -1.12
C ASN A 414 10.49 3.39 -1.14
N VAL A 415 10.24 4.10 -0.03
CA VAL A 415 9.30 5.23 0.07
C VAL A 415 10.13 6.48 0.33
N ASN A 416 10.02 7.48 -0.54
CA ASN A 416 10.80 8.73 -0.48
C ASN A 416 12.32 8.51 -0.34
N ALA A 417 12.85 7.48 -1.01
CA ALA A 417 14.25 7.05 -0.89
C ALA A 417 15.26 8.17 -1.18
N PHE A 418 14.92 9.12 -2.06
CA PHE A 418 15.76 10.27 -2.37
C PHE A 418 15.82 11.31 -1.24
N ASP A 419 14.85 11.32 -0.33
CA ASP A 419 14.77 12.25 0.80
C ASP A 419 15.30 11.65 2.11
N THR A 420 15.55 10.33 2.16
CA THR A 420 16.09 9.64 3.34
C THR A 420 17.42 10.24 3.79
N ILE A 421 18.34 10.48 2.86
CA ILE A 421 19.67 11.06 3.19
C ILE A 421 19.56 12.52 3.61
N PRO A 422 18.85 13.41 2.88
CA PRO A 422 18.58 14.77 3.35
C PRO A 422 17.90 14.82 4.72
N GLU A 423 16.98 13.91 5.04
CA GLU A 423 16.34 13.89 6.36
C GLU A 423 17.31 13.43 7.45
N ALA A 424 18.15 12.42 7.18
CA ALA A 424 19.21 12.00 8.11
C ALA A 424 20.21 13.13 8.39
N GLU A 425 20.52 13.96 7.40
CA GLU A 425 21.32 15.18 7.59
C GLU A 425 20.63 16.17 8.54
N LYS A 426 19.32 16.39 8.41
CA LYS A 426 18.56 17.22 9.35
C LYS A 426 18.52 16.64 10.75
N VAL A 427 18.33 15.32 10.90
CA VAL A 427 18.36 14.64 12.20
C VAL A 427 19.71 14.89 12.90
N ARG A 428 20.83 14.73 12.19
CA ARG A 428 22.16 15.01 12.74
C ARG A 428 22.38 16.50 13.04
N ALA A 429 21.85 17.39 12.21
CA ALA A 429 21.90 18.83 12.43
C ALA A 429 21.10 19.27 13.66
N ASP A 430 20.01 18.56 13.98
CA ASP A 430 19.22 18.72 15.20
C ASP A 430 19.91 18.09 16.44
N ASN A 431 21.19 17.72 16.32
CA ASN A 431 22.03 17.14 17.37
C ASN A 431 21.49 15.79 17.92
N ILE A 432 20.81 15.02 17.06
CA ILE A 432 20.39 13.65 17.32
C ILE A 432 21.43 12.72 16.72
N HIS A 433 22.11 11.93 17.54
CA HIS A 433 23.14 11.00 17.08
C HIS A 433 22.53 9.67 16.63
N ILE A 434 22.80 9.24 15.39
CA ILE A 434 22.18 8.05 14.79
C ILE A 434 23.15 6.88 14.78
N TYR A 435 22.75 5.77 15.40
CA TYR A 435 23.36 4.46 15.25
C TYR A 435 22.54 3.64 14.25
N GLY A 436 23.16 3.22 13.16
CA GLY A 436 22.51 2.42 12.12
C GLY A 436 22.82 0.93 12.27
N ILE A 437 21.80 0.08 12.35
CA ILE A 437 21.93 -1.37 12.43
C ILE A 437 21.21 -1.99 11.24
N GLY A 438 22.00 -2.55 10.32
CA GLY A 438 21.52 -3.28 9.16
C GLY A 438 21.46 -4.79 9.43
N ILE A 439 20.37 -5.43 9.06
CA ILE A 439 20.16 -6.86 9.26
C ILE A 439 19.89 -7.53 7.91
N GLY A 440 20.63 -8.58 7.56
CA GLY A 440 20.38 -9.33 6.34
C GLY A 440 20.58 -8.51 5.05
N LEU A 441 19.47 -8.12 4.41
CA LEU A 441 19.43 -7.47 3.08
C LEU A 441 19.46 -5.93 3.13
N ALA A 442 19.68 -5.33 4.30
CA ALA A 442 19.75 -3.88 4.47
C ALA A 442 20.76 -3.24 3.50
N ASP A 443 20.39 -2.10 2.89
CA ASP A 443 21.31 -1.36 2.03
C ASP A 443 22.39 -0.67 2.87
N THR A 444 23.56 -1.30 2.92
CA THR A 444 24.74 -0.77 3.63
C THR A 444 25.22 0.59 3.11
N LYS A 445 24.97 0.94 1.85
CA LYS A 445 25.35 2.26 1.31
C LYS A 445 24.42 3.35 1.80
N GLU A 446 23.12 3.07 1.80
CA GLU A 446 22.11 3.95 2.39
C GLU A 446 22.38 4.11 3.90
N LEU A 447 22.55 3.00 4.62
CA LEU A 447 22.79 3.01 6.07
C LEU A 447 24.05 3.79 6.46
N SER A 448 25.13 3.70 5.65
CA SER A 448 26.37 4.44 5.87
C SER A 448 26.21 5.96 5.72
N GLN A 449 25.18 6.42 5.00
CA GLN A 449 24.87 7.85 4.82
C GLN A 449 23.85 8.34 5.85
N ILE A 450 23.14 7.43 6.51
CA ILE A 450 22.20 7.71 7.60
C ILE A 450 22.92 7.81 8.94
N ALA A 451 23.80 6.85 9.26
CA ALA A 451 24.48 6.82 10.56
C ALA A 451 25.37 8.05 10.80
N SER A 452 25.51 8.46 12.06
CA SER A 452 26.42 9.54 12.44
C SER A 452 27.89 9.15 12.20
N PRO A 453 28.75 10.05 11.72
CA PRO A 453 30.19 9.78 11.66
C PRO A 453 30.83 9.59 13.06
N PRO A 454 31.88 8.76 13.20
CA PRO A 454 32.48 7.90 12.19
C PRO A 454 31.68 6.61 11.97
N ILE A 455 31.50 6.23 10.70
CA ILE A 455 30.70 5.06 10.30
C ILE A 455 31.27 3.75 10.86
N SER A 456 32.60 3.68 11.06
CA SER A 456 33.27 2.52 11.67
C SER A 456 32.84 2.21 13.09
N GLU A 457 32.24 3.18 13.80
CA GLU A 457 31.81 3.05 15.20
C GLU A 457 30.29 3.09 15.35
N ASN A 458 29.57 3.70 14.39
CA ASN A 458 28.14 3.97 14.49
C ASN A 458 27.27 3.17 13.50
N MET A 459 27.87 2.39 12.61
CA MET A 459 27.17 1.48 11.70
C MET A 459 27.53 0.03 12.00
N PHE A 460 26.50 -0.79 12.22
CA PHE A 460 26.62 -2.22 12.47
C PHE A 460 25.83 -2.99 11.42
N VAL A 461 26.38 -4.11 10.96
CA VAL A 461 25.70 -4.99 10.00
C VAL A 461 25.82 -6.43 10.47
N VAL A 462 24.69 -7.12 10.55
CA VAL A 462 24.61 -8.55 10.89
C VAL A 462 23.84 -9.30 9.81
N LYS A 463 24.08 -10.60 9.68
CA LYS A 463 23.44 -11.39 8.61
C LYS A 463 22.04 -11.86 8.99
N THR A 464 21.80 -12.11 10.28
CA THR A 464 20.53 -12.62 10.79
C THR A 464 20.13 -11.89 12.07
N PHE A 465 18.85 -11.99 12.46
CA PHE A 465 18.37 -11.41 13.71
C PHE A 465 19.00 -12.06 14.95
N ASP A 466 19.38 -13.34 14.87
CA ASP A 466 20.05 -14.05 15.99
C ASP A 466 21.41 -13.42 16.33
N GLU A 467 22.10 -12.88 15.33
CA GLU A 467 23.40 -12.22 15.47
C GLU A 467 23.29 -10.84 16.16
N LEU A 468 22.08 -10.27 16.34
CA LEU A 468 21.89 -9.04 17.12
C LEU A 468 22.34 -9.19 18.57
N SER A 469 22.25 -10.41 19.12
CA SER A 469 22.72 -10.72 20.47
C SER A 469 24.22 -10.45 20.65
N VAL A 470 25.01 -10.59 19.58
CA VAL A 470 26.46 -10.34 19.53
C VAL A 470 26.78 -8.85 19.50
N LEU A 471 25.85 -8.02 19.02
CA LEU A 471 25.99 -6.57 18.99
C LEU A 471 25.71 -5.91 20.34
N LYS A 472 25.07 -6.62 21.27
CA LYS A 472 24.64 -6.06 22.55
C LYS A 472 25.79 -5.35 23.28
N GLU A 473 26.94 -5.99 23.44
CA GLU A 473 28.08 -5.38 24.17
C GLU A 473 28.68 -4.20 23.40
N LYS A 474 28.92 -4.35 22.10
CA LYS A 474 29.52 -3.31 21.25
C LYS A 474 28.66 -2.06 21.12
N VAL A 475 27.35 -2.23 21.00
CA VAL A 475 26.42 -1.11 20.83
C VAL A 475 26.16 -0.45 22.20
N PHE A 476 26.08 -1.23 23.30
CA PHE A 476 25.96 -0.67 24.66
C PHE A 476 27.18 0.12 25.15
N GLU A 477 28.40 -0.33 24.84
CA GLU A 477 29.63 0.38 25.21
C GLU A 477 29.71 1.77 24.56
N GLN A 478 29.11 1.95 23.38
CA GLN A 478 29.05 3.23 22.67
C GLN A 478 27.99 4.17 23.23
N PHE A 479 26.85 3.65 23.72
CA PHE A 479 25.80 4.49 24.33
C PHE A 479 26.21 5.09 25.68
N CYS A 480 27.05 4.40 26.45
CA CYS A 480 27.37 4.74 27.84
C CYS A 480 28.84 4.42 28.18
N PRO A 481 29.82 5.19 27.68
CA PRO A 481 31.22 4.92 27.95
C PRO A 481 31.53 5.01 29.47
N GLY A 482 32.05 3.92 30.05
CA GLY A 482 32.55 3.86 31.42
C GLY A 482 31.63 3.26 32.51
N ARG A 483 30.61 2.46 32.17
CA ARG A 483 29.73 1.81 33.18
C ARG A 483 29.66 0.28 33.12
N TYR A 484 30.52 -0.39 32.35
CA TYR A 484 30.62 -1.85 32.36
C TYR A 484 31.49 -2.34 33.54
N GLU A 485 31.10 -1.98 34.77
CA GLU A 485 31.52 -2.70 35.97
C GLU A 485 30.25 -3.11 36.73
N HIS A 486 29.93 -4.41 36.63
CA HIS A 486 28.93 -5.15 37.39
C HIS A 486 27.45 -4.75 37.24
N VAL A 487 26.71 -5.45 36.37
CA VAL A 487 25.37 -6.01 36.68
C VAL A 487 25.19 -7.33 35.94
#